data_AF-A0A1V9Y4G8-F1
#
_entry.id   AF-A0A1V9Y4G8-F1
#
_cell.length_a   1.000
_cell.length_b   1.000
_cell.length_c   1.000
_cell.angle_alpha   90.00
_cell.angle_beta   90.00
_cell.angle_gamma   90.00
#
_symmetry.space_group_name_H-M   'P 1'
#
loop_
_entity.id
_entity.type
_entity.pdbx_description
1 polymer ?
#
loop_
_entity_poly.entity_id
_entity_poly.type
_entity_poly.pdbx_seq_one_letter_code
_entity_poly.pdbx_strand_id
1 'polypeptide(L)'
;MRSKRKCAMEHRVLSATRTKRQCFSWDTKIQALYIFKKIFGHLNVPLVFVVPHESPWPDEFHGMKLGAIVSNIRDQCDDIALSRITELDDMGFLWSPTSILPWSTKISALKSFKRLHGHIRVPDQFEIPDNDSRWDSSLWGIKLGNIVSGLRIRGIASLTQTRRNDLATLGFVWSLRSNPNQFKMSDWGLNITALSIYKQIFGHLRVPGSFVIPALEPWPEKLHGTKLGQIVAAMRAGNLLSVQREQLRQLGFLWDGSDKHVWELVLSGMKKYHQIHNSHDIPKDYCVPTSIEWHTDMWFLPLGALWQEISLKLAQCPNKLATLYSAGIYYEPPISHTLLIEYLRLFYDEYGHINIPTSYKIPMEEPWPPKSHGIDLGVQIQHLRNHPTMDLQEELADLGFKWSMNDWDIDEIELAIDTYEMICGHRNIGPSFIVPEGLLEWPMHLWNMPLGKLVKMPTVLTKERIWARGLAYFKDIYGHMYVPPSYAIPTLDIRFPVQLWGYKLGQLVLHIKTGRVLLNHEMVQWLIEHEFDFDTTNLIN
;
A
#
# COMPACT_ATOMS: atom_id res chain seq x y z
N MET A 1 0.66 76.66 20.36
CA MET A 1 1.55 76.39 21.51
C MET A 1 2.99 76.68 21.10
N ARG A 2 3.74 77.34 21.99
CA ARG A 2 5.11 77.83 21.81
C ARG A 2 6.16 76.70 21.84
N SER A 3 7.30 77.01 21.22
CA SER A 3 8.70 76.71 21.64
C SER A 3 9.47 75.81 20.66
N LYS A 4 10.24 76.32 19.69
CA LYS A 4 11.58 76.98 19.78
C LYS A 4 12.65 76.17 20.52
N ARG A 5 13.72 75.79 19.79
CA ARG A 5 15.13 76.25 19.91
C ARG A 5 15.93 75.57 18.77
N LYS A 6 16.46 76.29 17.76
CA LYS A 6 17.73 77.06 17.71
C LYS A 6 18.89 76.21 18.26
N CYS A 7 20.02 76.01 17.59
CA CYS A 7 20.97 76.88 16.89
C CYS A 7 22.03 75.90 16.30
N ALA A 8 23.00 76.21 15.46
CA ALA A 8 23.48 77.38 14.73
C ALA A 8 24.48 76.79 13.72
N MET A 9 24.47 77.29 12.49
CA MET A 9 25.62 77.18 11.59
C MET A 9 26.68 78.14 12.13
N GLU A 10 27.89 77.66 12.37
CA GLU A 10 29.11 78.43 12.11
C GLU A 10 30.34 77.51 12.04
N HIS A 11 30.90 77.50 10.82
CA HIS A 11 32.29 77.31 10.43
C HIS A 11 33.24 76.46 11.29
N ARG A 12 33.61 75.30 10.74
CA ARG A 12 34.97 74.78 10.91
C ARG A 12 35.56 74.45 9.54
N VAL A 13 36.55 75.26 9.16
CA VAL A 13 37.47 75.01 8.06
C VAL A 13 38.14 73.66 8.31
N LEU A 14 37.90 72.69 7.44
CA LEU A 14 38.79 71.54 7.27
C LEU A 14 39.11 71.42 5.79
N SER A 15 40.40 71.56 5.53
CA SER A 15 41.05 71.47 4.23
C SER A 15 40.56 70.25 3.44
N ALA A 16 39.84 70.49 2.36
CA ALA A 16 39.64 69.50 1.33
C ALA A 16 40.96 69.31 0.57
N THR A 17 41.83 68.43 1.06
CA THR A 17 42.82 67.78 0.18
C THR A 17 42.03 66.93 -0.81
N ARG A 18 41.65 67.55 -1.92
CA ARG A 18 41.03 66.93 -3.08
C ARG A 18 42.06 65.96 -3.66
N THR A 19 42.06 64.71 -3.19
CA THR A 19 42.87 63.63 -3.75
C THR A 19 42.55 63.56 -5.23
N LYS A 20 43.50 63.99 -6.08
CA LYS A 20 43.41 63.88 -7.54
C LYS A 20 43.00 62.44 -7.83
N ARG A 21 41.86 62.22 -8.50
CA ARG A 21 41.53 60.91 -9.09
C ARG A 21 42.71 60.57 -10.00
N GLN A 22 43.55 59.61 -9.61
CA GLN A 22 44.57 59.06 -10.49
C GLN A 22 43.83 58.43 -11.67
N CYS A 23 43.90 59.12 -12.81
CA CYS A 23 43.32 58.65 -14.06
C CYS A 23 44.39 57.82 -14.74
N PHE A 24 44.34 56.50 -14.55
CA PHE A 24 45.24 55.58 -15.24
C PHE A 24 44.79 55.43 -16.70
N SER A 25 45.75 55.45 -17.64
CA SER A 25 45.48 55.19 -19.06
C SER A 25 44.96 53.76 -19.25
N TRP A 26 44.32 53.50 -20.39
CA TRP A 26 43.85 52.14 -20.72
C TRP A 26 45.01 51.13 -20.73
N ASP A 27 46.14 51.49 -21.36
CA ASP A 27 47.33 50.64 -21.45
C ASP A 27 47.88 50.27 -20.08
N THR A 28 47.87 51.21 -19.13
CA THR A 28 48.30 50.98 -17.74
C THR A 28 47.43 49.91 -17.07
N LYS A 29 46.11 49.93 -17.31
CA LYS A 29 45.18 48.95 -16.74
C LYS A 29 45.41 47.56 -17.33
N ILE A 30 45.71 47.47 -18.62
CA ILE A 30 45.99 46.22 -19.32
C ILE A 30 47.30 45.60 -18.84
N GLN A 31 48.36 46.40 -18.67
CA GLN A 31 49.64 45.92 -18.12
C GLN A 31 49.48 45.40 -16.68
N ALA A 32 48.72 46.10 -15.83
CA ALA A 32 48.43 45.63 -14.48
C ALA A 32 47.64 44.30 -14.49
N LEU A 33 46.69 44.12 -15.42
CA LEU A 33 45.96 42.86 -15.59
C LEU A 33 46.84 41.72 -16.12
N TYR A 34 47.79 42.02 -17.00
CA TYR A 34 48.76 41.03 -17.50
C TYR A 34 49.65 40.52 -16.37
N ILE A 35 50.16 41.40 -15.52
CA ILE A 35 50.95 41.04 -14.33
C ILE A 35 50.09 40.23 -13.35
N PHE A 36 48.85 40.66 -13.11
CA PHE A 36 47.90 39.91 -12.28
C PHE A 36 47.72 38.48 -12.79
N LYS A 37 47.47 38.31 -14.10
CA LYS A 37 47.32 36.99 -14.74
C LYS A 37 48.59 36.16 -14.63
N LYS A 38 49.77 36.78 -14.76
CA LYS A 38 51.07 36.10 -14.65
C LYS A 38 51.32 35.57 -13.23
N ILE A 39 50.88 36.29 -12.20
CA ILE A 39 51.06 35.90 -10.79
C ILE A 39 50.01 34.87 -10.36
N PHE A 40 48.74 35.14 -10.63
CA PHE A 40 47.61 34.37 -10.10
C PHE A 40 47.05 33.33 -11.07
N GLY A 41 47.51 33.31 -12.32
CA GLY A 41 47.06 32.39 -13.36
C GLY A 41 45.64 32.67 -13.90
N HIS A 42 44.94 33.66 -13.35
CA HIS A 42 43.57 34.01 -13.72
C HIS A 42 43.33 35.53 -13.68
N LEU A 43 42.26 36.00 -14.33
CA LEU A 43 41.86 37.41 -14.35
C LEU A 43 40.69 37.75 -13.41
N ASN A 44 40.38 36.87 -12.45
CA ASN A 44 39.37 37.16 -11.43
C ASN A 44 39.96 38.02 -10.30
N VAL A 45 40.08 39.33 -10.53
CA VAL A 45 40.61 40.27 -9.54
C VAL A 45 39.57 40.54 -8.44
N PRO A 46 39.88 40.29 -7.15
CA PRO A 46 38.99 40.62 -6.03
C PRO A 46 38.71 42.12 -5.95
N LEU A 47 37.48 42.52 -5.56
CA LEU A 47 37.07 43.93 -5.52
C LEU A 47 37.99 44.80 -4.63
N VAL A 48 38.43 44.23 -3.50
CA VAL A 48 39.29 44.90 -2.51
C VAL A 48 40.78 44.90 -2.91
N PHE A 49 41.16 44.25 -4.01
CA PHE A 49 42.56 44.09 -4.38
C PHE A 49 43.20 45.43 -4.75
N VAL A 50 44.24 45.78 -4.00
CA VAL A 50 45.12 46.93 -4.23
C VAL A 50 46.51 46.38 -4.54
N VAL A 51 47.12 46.87 -5.60
CA VAL A 51 48.45 46.44 -6.02
C VAL A 51 49.47 46.72 -4.90
N PRO A 52 50.17 45.68 -4.39
CA PRO A 52 51.13 45.82 -3.31
C PRO A 52 52.40 46.56 -3.75
N HIS A 53 53.12 47.14 -2.78
CA HIS A 53 54.39 47.85 -2.98
C HIS A 53 55.59 46.88 -3.12
N GLU A 54 55.40 45.76 -3.81
CA GLU A 54 56.37 44.67 -3.85
C GLU A 54 56.57 44.18 -5.30
N SER A 55 57.78 43.70 -5.60
CA SER A 55 58.08 43.03 -6.86
C SER A 55 57.14 41.82 -7.03
N PRO A 56 56.53 41.57 -8.22
CA PRO A 56 56.94 42.02 -9.56
C PRO A 56 56.13 43.22 -10.10
N TRP A 57 55.46 43.97 -9.25
CA TRP A 57 54.67 45.13 -9.67
C TRP A 57 55.57 46.37 -9.85
N PRO A 58 55.59 47.01 -11.04
CA PRO A 58 56.22 48.31 -11.23
C PRO A 58 55.71 49.37 -10.25
N ASP A 59 56.59 50.29 -9.83
CA ASP A 59 56.26 51.38 -8.89
C ASP A 59 55.06 52.22 -9.32
N GLU A 60 54.85 52.33 -10.63
CA GLU A 60 53.72 53.04 -11.25
C GLU A 60 52.34 52.41 -10.96
N PHE A 61 52.30 51.13 -10.58
CA PHE A 61 51.06 50.42 -10.27
C PHE A 61 50.80 50.33 -8.77
N HIS A 62 51.78 50.68 -7.92
CA HIS A 62 51.62 50.55 -6.47
C HIS A 62 50.46 51.40 -5.93
N GLY A 63 49.63 50.80 -5.08
CA GLY A 63 48.43 51.47 -4.57
C GLY A 63 47.27 51.56 -5.58
N MET A 64 47.43 51.03 -6.80
CA MET A 64 46.34 50.94 -7.77
C MET A 64 45.25 50.01 -7.23
N LYS A 65 44.03 50.54 -7.11
CA LYS A 65 42.82 49.78 -6.74
C LYS A 65 42.33 48.93 -7.92
N LEU A 66 43.16 47.98 -8.35
CA LEU A 66 42.92 47.17 -9.54
C LEU A 66 41.58 46.41 -9.46
N GLY A 67 41.17 45.96 -8.27
CA GLY A 67 39.85 45.35 -8.04
C GLY A 67 38.68 46.27 -8.41
N ALA A 68 38.73 47.53 -7.96
CA ALA A 68 37.71 48.53 -8.29
C ALA A 68 37.74 48.93 -9.77
N ILE A 69 38.91 48.98 -10.39
CA ILE A 69 39.07 49.26 -11.83
C ILE A 69 38.41 48.16 -12.66
N VAL A 70 38.65 46.89 -12.32
CA VAL A 70 38.07 45.73 -13.00
C VAL A 70 36.56 45.69 -12.82
N SER A 71 36.05 46.02 -11.63
CA SER A 71 34.60 46.14 -11.41
C SER A 71 33.99 47.21 -12.31
N ASN A 72 34.60 48.40 -12.37
CA ASN A 72 34.11 49.49 -13.25
C ASN A 72 34.14 49.12 -14.73
N ILE A 73 35.16 48.37 -15.20
CA ILE A 73 35.22 47.87 -16.58
C ILE A 73 34.05 46.92 -16.86
N ARG A 74 33.68 46.07 -15.89
CA ARG A 74 32.53 45.17 -16.01
C ARG A 74 31.19 45.92 -15.97
N ASP A 75 31.08 46.93 -15.11
CA ASP A 75 29.86 47.72 -14.94
C ASP A 75 29.58 48.64 -16.15
N GLN A 76 30.61 49.01 -16.90
CA GLN A 76 30.53 49.88 -18.09
C GLN A 76 30.69 49.09 -19.41
N CYS A 77 30.39 47.79 -19.43
CA CYS A 77 30.65 46.95 -20.63
C CYS A 77 29.99 47.49 -21.91
N ASP A 78 28.82 48.11 -21.79
CA ASP A 78 28.06 48.66 -22.91
C ASP A 78 28.65 49.97 -23.46
N ASP A 79 29.49 50.66 -22.67
CA ASP A 79 30.10 51.95 -23.00
C ASP A 79 31.58 51.85 -23.45
N ILE A 80 32.13 50.64 -23.52
CA ILE A 80 33.54 50.41 -23.92
C ILE A 80 33.66 50.26 -25.43
N ALA A 81 34.66 50.92 -26.03
CA ALA A 81 34.98 50.78 -27.45
C ALA A 81 35.30 49.33 -27.84
N LEU A 82 34.82 48.87 -29.00
CA LEU A 82 34.98 47.48 -29.45
C LEU A 82 36.43 46.99 -29.48
N SER A 83 37.39 47.85 -29.83
CA SER A 83 38.83 47.53 -29.82
C SER A 83 39.39 47.18 -28.45
N ARG A 84 38.82 47.77 -27.39
CA ARG A 84 39.19 47.50 -25.99
C ARG A 84 38.53 46.22 -25.46
N ILE A 85 37.36 45.89 -25.99
CA ILE A 85 36.68 44.63 -25.69
C ILE A 85 37.49 43.46 -26.25
N THR A 86 37.90 43.56 -27.53
CA THR A 86 38.72 42.53 -28.18
C THR A 86 40.06 42.32 -27.49
N GLU A 87 40.73 43.38 -27.04
CA GLU A 87 42.01 43.28 -26.31
C GLU A 87 41.86 42.56 -24.96
N LEU A 88 40.75 42.80 -24.25
CA LEU A 88 40.43 42.09 -23.01
C LEU A 88 40.04 40.62 -23.28
N ASP A 89 39.29 40.36 -24.34
CA ASP A 89 38.90 39.01 -24.77
C ASP A 89 40.12 38.15 -25.14
N ASP A 90 41.08 38.71 -25.87
CA ASP A 90 42.33 38.04 -26.25
C ASP A 90 43.18 37.66 -25.02
N MET A 91 43.09 38.45 -23.95
CA MET A 91 43.71 38.12 -22.66
C MET A 91 42.91 37.09 -21.85
N GLY A 92 41.71 36.70 -22.28
CA GLY A 92 40.81 35.80 -21.54
C GLY A 92 40.12 36.48 -20.36
N PHE A 93 39.82 37.78 -20.47
CA PHE A 93 39.15 38.56 -19.43
C PHE A 93 37.72 38.08 -19.18
N LEU A 94 37.38 37.85 -17.92
CA LEU A 94 36.05 37.37 -17.52
C LEU A 94 35.10 38.55 -17.28
N TRP A 95 34.33 38.89 -18.32
CA TRP A 95 33.28 39.92 -18.29
C TRP A 95 32.18 39.65 -17.28
N SER A 96 31.84 38.38 -17.08
CA SER A 96 30.96 37.94 -16.00
C SER A 96 31.60 36.73 -15.32
N PRO A 97 32.09 36.88 -14.07
CA PRO A 97 32.59 35.75 -13.28
C PRO A 97 31.56 34.61 -13.15
N THR A 98 30.29 34.90 -13.35
CA THR A 98 29.18 33.95 -13.25
C THR A 98 28.86 33.18 -14.53
N SER A 99 29.20 33.68 -15.73
CA SER A 99 28.71 33.08 -16.99
C SER A 99 29.62 31.98 -17.56
N ILE A 100 30.93 31.97 -17.26
CA ILE A 100 31.91 31.04 -17.86
C ILE A 100 32.68 30.22 -16.81
N LEU A 101 32.11 29.99 -15.62
CA LEU A 101 32.72 29.04 -14.69
C LEU A 101 32.64 27.61 -15.26
N PRO A 102 33.77 26.87 -15.28
CA PRO A 102 33.76 25.44 -15.60
C PRO A 102 32.75 24.70 -14.74
N TRP A 103 32.10 23.70 -15.33
CA TRP A 103 31.08 22.91 -14.63
C TRP A 103 31.61 22.27 -13.35
N SER A 104 32.87 21.80 -13.38
CA SER A 104 33.57 21.24 -12.21
C SER A 104 33.64 22.22 -11.04
N THR A 105 33.92 23.50 -11.30
CA THR A 105 33.99 24.55 -10.29
C THR A 105 32.61 24.82 -9.67
N LYS A 106 31.54 24.83 -10.49
CA LYS A 106 30.15 24.97 -10.00
C LYS A 106 29.77 23.83 -9.07
N ILE A 107 30.11 22.60 -9.43
CA ILE A 107 29.86 21.40 -8.61
C ILE A 107 30.70 21.41 -7.33
N SER A 108 31.97 21.83 -7.39
CA SER A 108 32.83 21.95 -6.20
C SER A 108 32.29 22.96 -5.19
N ALA A 109 31.83 24.12 -5.68
CA ALA A 109 31.18 25.14 -4.85
C ALA A 109 29.90 24.61 -4.19
N LEU A 110 29.04 23.89 -4.94
CA LEU A 110 27.83 23.28 -4.39
C LEU A 110 28.10 22.17 -3.38
N LYS A 111 29.15 21.35 -3.59
CA LYS A 111 29.60 20.35 -2.61
C LYS A 111 30.06 21.00 -1.31
N SER A 112 30.86 22.06 -1.41
CA SER A 112 31.34 22.83 -0.25
C SER A 112 30.18 23.49 0.49
N PHE A 113 29.22 24.09 -0.23
CA PHE A 113 28.00 24.64 0.37
C PHE A 113 27.18 23.57 1.10
N LYS A 114 26.99 22.39 0.49
CA LYS A 114 26.28 21.26 1.10
C LYS A 114 26.97 20.77 2.37
N ARG A 115 28.31 20.71 2.38
CA ARG A 115 29.10 20.32 3.55
C ARG A 115 28.91 21.30 4.71
N LEU A 116 28.84 22.61 4.42
CA LEU A 116 28.73 23.66 5.43
C LEU A 116 27.30 23.87 5.96
N HIS A 117 26.29 23.70 5.10
CA HIS A 117 24.89 24.02 5.43
C HIS A 117 23.95 22.80 5.44
N GLY A 118 24.44 21.60 5.15
CA GLY A 118 23.65 20.36 5.07
C GLY A 118 22.72 20.27 3.84
N HIS A 119 22.53 21.36 3.10
CA HIS A 119 21.64 21.44 1.94
C HIS A 119 22.23 22.33 0.83
N ILE A 120 21.65 22.30 -0.37
CA ILE A 120 22.06 23.14 -1.52
C ILE A 120 21.01 24.19 -1.92
N ARG A 121 20.19 24.63 -0.97
CA ARG A 121 19.27 25.76 -1.14
C ARG A 121 20.04 27.07 -0.97
N VAL A 122 20.84 27.41 -1.96
CA VAL A 122 21.64 28.63 -1.95
C VAL A 122 20.71 29.85 -2.12
N PRO A 123 20.77 30.88 -1.24
CA PRO A 123 20.06 32.14 -1.42
C PRO A 123 20.49 32.88 -2.69
N ASP A 124 19.56 33.57 -3.36
CA ASP A 124 19.82 34.16 -4.68
C ASP A 124 20.97 35.18 -4.67
N GLN A 125 21.17 35.91 -3.57
CA GLN A 125 22.25 36.90 -3.42
C GLN A 125 23.49 36.35 -2.71
N PHE A 126 23.58 35.03 -2.48
CA PHE A 126 24.71 34.46 -1.75
C PHE A 126 26.00 34.51 -2.58
N GLU A 127 27.02 35.12 -1.99
CA GLU A 127 28.38 35.19 -2.50
C GLU A 127 29.32 34.48 -1.53
N ILE A 128 30.26 33.70 -2.06
CA ILE A 128 31.23 32.99 -1.23
C ILE A 128 32.17 34.02 -0.59
N PRO A 129 32.24 34.11 0.76
CA PRO A 129 33.11 35.07 1.44
C PRO A 129 34.58 34.86 1.06
N ASP A 130 35.30 35.96 0.83
CA ASP A 130 36.71 35.99 0.45
C ASP A 130 37.67 35.96 1.65
N ASN A 131 37.13 35.85 2.86
CA ASN A 131 37.87 35.80 4.12
C ASN A 131 37.58 34.53 4.95
N ASP A 132 36.90 33.54 4.37
CA ASP A 132 36.50 32.32 5.06
C ASP A 132 37.36 31.13 4.60
N SER A 133 38.24 30.67 5.50
CA SER A 133 39.17 29.54 5.28
C SER A 133 38.47 28.19 5.12
N ARG A 134 37.16 28.10 5.38
CA ARG A 134 36.36 26.88 5.13
C ARG A 134 36.03 26.68 3.64
N TRP A 135 36.23 27.72 2.85
CA TRP A 135 36.11 27.72 1.39
C TRP A 135 37.50 27.69 0.76
N ASP A 136 37.63 26.94 -0.33
CA ASP A 136 38.83 26.97 -1.17
C ASP A 136 39.01 28.39 -1.74
N SER A 137 40.23 28.93 -1.70
CA SER A 137 40.55 30.27 -2.18
C SER A 137 40.22 30.47 -3.66
N SER A 138 40.18 29.39 -4.45
CA SER A 138 39.74 29.42 -5.85
C SER A 138 38.24 29.67 -6.03
N LEU A 139 37.44 29.55 -4.96
CA LEU A 139 35.98 29.72 -4.97
C LEU A 139 35.51 31.06 -4.38
N TRP A 140 36.41 31.85 -3.81
CA TRP A 140 36.10 33.14 -3.19
C TRP A 140 35.55 34.16 -4.18
N GLY A 141 34.56 34.95 -3.75
CA GLY A 141 33.89 35.97 -4.57
C GLY A 141 32.94 35.39 -5.64
N ILE A 142 32.74 34.07 -5.70
CA ILE A 142 31.77 33.48 -6.61
C ILE A 142 30.36 33.75 -6.07
N LYS A 143 29.54 34.43 -6.88
CA LYS A 143 28.09 34.63 -6.64
C LYS A 143 27.31 33.34 -6.87
N LEU A 144 27.51 32.36 -5.98
CA LEU A 144 26.91 31.04 -6.08
C LEU A 144 25.38 31.09 -6.13
N GLY A 145 24.76 32.07 -5.45
CA GLY A 145 23.33 32.34 -5.55
C GLY A 145 22.85 32.60 -6.97
N ASN A 146 23.54 33.48 -7.71
CA ASN A 146 23.25 33.78 -9.11
C ASN A 146 23.44 32.55 -10.02
N ILE A 147 24.46 31.72 -9.76
CA ILE A 147 24.69 30.49 -10.51
C ILE A 147 23.52 29.53 -10.34
N VAL A 148 23.10 29.31 -9.09
CA VAL A 148 21.99 28.41 -8.75
C VAL A 148 20.67 28.94 -9.31
N SER A 149 20.41 30.24 -9.20
CA SER A 149 19.25 30.89 -9.81
C SER A 149 19.26 30.75 -11.34
N GLY A 150 20.41 30.98 -11.99
CA GLY A 150 20.58 30.78 -13.42
C GLY A 150 20.36 29.33 -13.88
N LEU A 151 20.82 28.35 -13.10
CA LEU A 151 20.52 26.93 -13.35
C LEU A 151 19.01 26.68 -13.29
N ARG A 152 18.32 27.23 -12.28
CA ARG A 152 16.86 27.09 -12.15
C ARG A 152 16.09 27.76 -13.28
N ILE A 153 16.49 28.96 -13.70
CA ILE A 153 15.84 29.71 -14.78
C ILE A 153 16.00 29.00 -16.13
N ARG A 154 17.20 28.51 -16.46
CA ARG A 154 17.46 27.79 -17.71
C ARG A 154 16.84 26.40 -17.73
N GLY A 155 16.59 25.82 -16.55
CA GLY A 155 15.89 24.56 -16.38
C GLY A 155 16.69 23.33 -16.80
N ILE A 156 16.19 22.16 -16.40
CA ILE A 156 16.86 20.87 -16.58
C ILE A 156 17.08 20.50 -18.05
N ALA A 157 16.20 20.96 -18.95
CA ALA A 157 16.27 20.70 -20.38
C ALA A 157 17.51 21.31 -21.06
N SER A 158 18.10 22.34 -20.47
CA SER A 158 19.29 23.02 -20.99
C SER A 158 20.62 22.29 -20.70
N LEU A 159 20.59 21.17 -19.96
CA LEU A 159 21.79 20.46 -19.48
C LEU A 159 21.99 19.08 -20.13
N THR A 160 23.26 18.74 -20.39
CA THR A 160 23.67 17.39 -20.80
C THR A 160 23.36 16.36 -19.72
N GLN A 161 23.19 15.09 -20.09
CA GLN A 161 22.83 14.01 -19.16
C GLN A 161 23.82 13.89 -17.98
N THR A 162 25.12 14.01 -18.23
CA THR A 162 26.16 13.97 -17.19
C THR A 162 25.97 15.07 -16.14
N ARG A 163 25.71 16.30 -16.60
CA ARG A 163 25.47 17.45 -15.72
C ARG A 163 24.19 17.30 -14.90
N ARG A 164 23.16 16.69 -15.49
CA ARG A 164 21.91 16.36 -14.78
C ARG A 164 22.15 15.35 -13.66
N ASN A 165 22.96 14.32 -13.93
CA ASN A 165 23.30 13.30 -12.93
C ASN A 165 24.13 13.88 -11.77
N ASP A 166 25.08 14.78 -12.05
CA ASP A 166 25.87 15.46 -11.00
C ASP A 166 24.97 16.24 -10.03
N LEU A 167 24.04 17.03 -10.58
CA LEU A 167 23.08 17.81 -9.78
C LEU A 167 22.09 16.91 -9.03
N ALA A 168 21.63 15.82 -9.66
CA ALA A 168 20.75 14.84 -9.03
C ALA A 168 21.43 14.16 -7.83
N THR A 169 22.69 13.76 -7.98
CA THR A 169 23.51 13.15 -6.90
C THR A 169 23.66 14.10 -5.72
N LEU A 170 23.74 15.41 -5.97
CA LEU A 170 23.81 16.41 -4.90
C LEU A 170 22.44 16.71 -4.26
N GLY A 171 21.33 16.29 -4.87
CA GLY A 171 19.97 16.55 -4.41
C GLY A 171 19.43 17.93 -4.84
N PHE A 172 19.78 18.39 -6.05
CA PHE A 172 19.49 19.76 -6.49
C PHE A 172 18.00 19.98 -6.78
N VAL A 173 17.43 21.02 -6.15
CA VAL A 173 16.01 21.36 -6.27
C VAL A 173 15.81 22.46 -7.31
N TRP A 174 15.05 22.13 -8.36
CA TRP A 174 14.82 22.98 -9.55
C TRP A 174 13.82 24.12 -9.33
N SER A 175 12.91 23.99 -8.36
CA SER A 175 11.88 24.99 -8.08
C SER A 175 11.92 25.38 -6.61
N LEU A 176 12.29 26.64 -6.33
CA LEU A 176 12.09 27.29 -5.02
C LEU A 176 10.90 28.26 -5.01
N ARG A 177 10.19 28.42 -6.15
CA ARG A 177 8.88 29.09 -6.15
C ARG A 177 7.87 28.12 -5.58
N SER A 178 7.81 28.11 -4.26
CA SER A 178 6.96 27.24 -3.45
C SER A 178 5.49 27.46 -3.82
N ASN A 179 4.94 26.56 -4.64
CA ASN A 179 3.59 26.11 -4.37
C ASN A 179 3.65 25.45 -2.98
N PRO A 180 2.78 25.81 -2.02
CA PRO A 180 2.72 25.18 -0.70
C PRO A 180 2.65 23.65 -0.73
N ASN A 181 2.24 23.08 -1.87
CA ASN A 181 2.17 21.64 -2.10
C ASN A 181 3.51 20.98 -2.47
N GLN A 182 4.53 21.73 -2.89
CA GLN A 182 5.81 21.18 -3.34
C GLN A 182 6.75 20.81 -2.18
N PHE A 183 6.55 21.41 -0.99
CA PHE A 183 7.29 21.07 0.22
C PHE A 183 7.07 19.61 0.66
N LYS A 184 5.91 19.01 0.35
CA LYS A 184 5.59 17.61 0.72
C LYS A 184 6.17 16.55 -0.25
N MET A 185 6.56 16.92 -1.47
CA MET A 185 7.26 15.98 -2.38
C MET A 185 8.75 15.81 -2.05
N SER A 186 9.29 16.63 -1.15
CA SER A 186 10.73 16.69 -0.87
C SER A 186 11.30 15.47 -0.14
N ASP A 187 10.44 14.64 0.46
CA ASP A 187 10.83 13.39 1.10
C ASP A 187 10.14 12.20 0.41
N TRP A 188 10.75 11.75 -0.69
CA TRP A 188 10.24 10.64 -1.51
C TRP A 188 10.03 9.37 -0.68
N GLY A 189 10.90 9.10 0.30
CA GLY A 189 10.76 7.96 1.21
C GLY A 189 9.44 8.02 2.00
N LEU A 190 9.14 9.16 2.62
CA LEU A 190 7.88 9.37 3.34
C LEU A 190 6.65 9.23 2.43
N ASN A 191 6.74 9.69 1.18
CA ASN A 191 5.65 9.55 0.22
C ASN A 191 5.40 8.09 -0.15
N ILE A 192 6.45 7.31 -0.34
CA ILE A 192 6.34 5.86 -0.60
C ILE A 192 5.75 5.16 0.62
N THR A 193 6.18 5.48 1.84
CA THR A 193 5.60 4.94 3.08
C THR A 193 4.11 5.30 3.21
N ALA A 194 3.74 6.54 2.89
CA ALA A 194 2.34 6.95 2.91
C ALA A 194 1.50 6.15 1.89
N LEU A 195 2.03 5.92 0.69
CA LEU A 195 1.35 5.13 -0.33
C LEU A 195 1.26 3.66 0.05
N SER A 196 2.28 3.07 0.68
CA SER A 196 2.22 1.68 1.13
C SER A 196 1.17 1.48 2.22
N ILE A 197 1.09 2.41 3.19
CA ILE A 197 0.05 2.38 4.23
C ILE A 197 -1.34 2.57 3.61
N TYR A 198 -1.48 3.53 2.68
CA TYR A 198 -2.73 3.72 1.97
C TYR A 198 -3.17 2.43 1.25
N LYS A 199 -2.26 1.78 0.54
CA LYS A 199 -2.52 0.50 -0.14
C LYS A 199 -2.91 -0.59 0.84
N GLN A 200 -2.29 -0.66 2.02
CA GLN A 200 -2.64 -1.65 3.03
C GLN A 200 -4.07 -1.46 3.56
N ILE A 201 -4.49 -0.21 3.75
CA ILE A 201 -5.83 0.10 4.28
C ILE A 201 -6.92 -0.09 3.21
N PHE A 202 -6.70 0.46 2.02
CA PHE A 202 -7.72 0.54 0.98
C PHE A 202 -7.56 -0.52 -0.12
N GLY A 203 -6.45 -1.26 -0.14
CA GLY A 203 -6.13 -2.25 -1.16
C GLY A 203 -5.66 -1.67 -2.50
N HIS A 204 -5.89 -0.39 -2.78
CA HIS A 204 -5.55 0.28 -4.04
C HIS A 204 -4.90 1.65 -3.82
N LEU A 205 -4.29 2.23 -4.88
CA LEU A 205 -3.61 3.54 -4.84
C LEU A 205 -4.43 4.67 -5.49
N ARG A 206 -5.76 4.54 -5.49
CA ARG A 206 -6.67 5.59 -5.97
C ARG A 206 -6.93 6.60 -4.86
N VAL A 207 -5.92 7.41 -4.55
CA VAL A 207 -6.02 8.44 -3.51
C VAL A 207 -6.90 9.60 -3.99
N PRO A 208 -7.99 9.96 -3.29
CA PRO A 208 -8.80 11.13 -3.61
C PRO A 208 -7.97 12.42 -3.53
N GLY A 209 -8.21 13.38 -4.42
CA GLY A 209 -7.45 14.64 -4.44
C GLY A 209 -7.55 15.46 -3.15
N SER A 210 -8.65 15.32 -2.40
CA SER A 210 -8.89 15.96 -1.10
C SER A 210 -8.33 15.19 0.09
N PHE A 211 -7.80 13.98 -0.11
CA PHE A 211 -7.39 13.11 0.98
C PHE A 211 -6.21 13.69 1.77
N VAL A 212 -6.40 13.77 3.10
CA VAL A 212 -5.41 14.22 4.08
C VAL A 212 -5.19 13.09 5.08
N ILE A 213 -3.93 12.78 5.35
CA ILE A 213 -3.55 11.73 6.28
C ILE A 213 -4.05 12.09 7.68
N PRO A 214 -4.90 11.24 8.30
CA PRO A 214 -5.42 11.49 9.63
C PRO A 214 -4.33 11.33 10.69
N ALA A 215 -4.52 11.97 11.84
CA ALA A 215 -3.65 11.81 13.01
C ALA A 215 -4.04 10.57 13.83
N LEU A 216 -4.09 9.42 13.17
CA LEU A 216 -4.51 8.14 13.73
C LEU A 216 -3.54 7.04 13.28
N GLU A 217 -3.36 6.01 14.11
CA GLU A 217 -2.73 4.76 13.69
C GLU A 217 -3.46 4.19 12.46
N PRO A 218 -2.77 3.59 11.47
CA PRO A 218 -1.36 3.19 11.43
C PRO A 218 -0.39 4.25 10.85
N TRP A 219 -0.81 5.51 10.76
CA TRP A 219 -0.01 6.55 10.11
C TRP A 219 1.07 7.10 11.06
N PRO A 220 2.36 7.11 10.66
CA PRO A 220 3.42 7.78 11.40
C PRO A 220 3.11 9.26 11.68
N GLU A 221 3.47 9.78 12.85
CA GLU A 221 3.26 11.18 13.24
C GLU A 221 3.78 12.19 12.21
N LYS A 222 4.91 11.88 11.58
CA LYS A 222 5.52 12.72 10.53
C LYS A 222 4.64 12.89 9.29
N LEU A 223 3.69 11.97 9.07
CA LEU A 223 2.76 11.99 7.95
C LEU A 223 1.43 12.66 8.28
N HIS A 224 1.11 12.91 9.55
CA HIS A 224 -0.17 13.50 9.96
C HIS A 224 -0.39 14.87 9.30
N GLY A 225 -1.61 15.11 8.80
CA GLY A 225 -1.95 16.35 8.10
C GLY A 225 -1.31 16.46 6.70
N THR A 226 -0.64 15.43 6.22
CA THR A 226 -0.09 15.39 4.86
C THR A 226 -1.21 15.25 3.83
N LYS A 227 -1.25 16.16 2.85
CA LYS A 227 -2.28 16.17 1.80
C LYS A 227 -1.89 15.18 0.70
N LEU A 228 -1.93 13.89 1.03
CA LEU A 228 -1.46 12.80 0.15
C LEU A 228 -2.19 12.82 -1.20
N GLY A 229 -3.47 13.20 -1.26
CA GLY A 229 -4.19 13.38 -2.51
C GLY A 229 -3.54 14.37 -3.48
N GLN A 230 -3.03 15.49 -2.97
CA GLN A 230 -2.33 16.49 -3.77
C GLN A 230 -0.95 16.02 -4.22
N ILE A 231 -0.28 15.21 -3.38
CA ILE A 231 1.02 14.61 -3.71
C ILE A 231 0.85 13.62 -4.86
N VAL A 232 -0.15 12.75 -4.80
CA VAL A 232 -0.46 11.79 -5.86
C VAL A 232 -0.83 12.50 -7.16
N ALA A 233 -1.64 13.56 -7.08
CA ALA A 233 -1.95 14.39 -8.26
C ALA A 233 -0.69 15.01 -8.87
N ALA A 234 0.23 15.52 -8.03
CA ALA A 234 1.51 16.05 -8.48
C ALA A 234 2.43 14.97 -9.07
N MET A 235 2.42 13.74 -8.53
CA MET A 235 3.16 12.60 -9.08
C MET A 235 2.65 12.22 -10.48
N ARG A 236 1.32 12.23 -10.69
CA ARG A 236 0.70 11.95 -12.00
C ARG A 236 0.99 13.03 -13.04
N ALA A 237 1.00 14.30 -12.63
CA ALA A 237 1.27 15.43 -13.53
C ALA A 237 2.77 15.71 -13.74
N GLY A 238 3.63 15.20 -12.86
CA GLY A 238 5.05 15.52 -12.82
C GLY A 238 5.94 14.60 -13.64
N ASN A 239 7.10 15.11 -14.05
CA ASN A 239 8.17 14.31 -14.64
C ASN A 239 9.00 13.61 -13.55
N LEU A 240 8.58 12.41 -13.16
CA LEU A 240 9.33 11.56 -12.23
C LEU A 240 10.52 10.87 -12.90
N LEU A 241 11.58 10.61 -12.11
CA LEU A 241 12.74 9.84 -12.54
C LEU A 241 12.35 8.38 -12.86
N SER A 242 13.11 7.69 -13.70
CA SER A 242 12.85 6.28 -14.06
C SER A 242 12.78 5.36 -12.83
N VAL A 243 13.70 5.54 -11.88
CA VAL A 243 13.73 4.78 -10.62
C VAL A 243 12.46 5.02 -9.78
N GLN A 244 11.99 6.27 -9.73
CA GLN A 244 10.77 6.63 -9.02
C GLN A 244 9.52 6.04 -9.67
N ARG A 245 9.47 6.04 -11.01
CA ARG A 245 8.38 5.40 -11.76
C ARG A 245 8.34 3.89 -11.52
N GLU A 246 9.49 3.23 -11.48
CA GLU A 246 9.56 1.79 -11.23
C GLU A 246 9.12 1.44 -9.79
N GLN A 247 9.51 2.24 -8.80
CA GLN A 247 9.03 2.05 -7.43
C GLN A 247 7.50 2.19 -7.32
N LEU A 248 6.92 3.19 -7.99
CA LEU A 248 5.47 3.35 -8.03
C LEU A 248 4.79 2.19 -8.78
N ARG A 249 5.40 1.71 -9.88
CA ARG A 249 4.89 0.54 -10.62
C ARG A 249 4.82 -0.70 -9.74
N GLN A 250 5.88 -0.98 -8.98
CA GLN A 250 5.94 -2.14 -8.07
C GLN A 250 4.87 -2.05 -6.96
N LEU A 251 4.46 -0.84 -6.57
CA LEU A 251 3.35 -0.64 -5.65
C LEU A 251 1.98 -0.83 -6.30
N GLY A 252 1.88 -0.97 -7.63
CA GLY A 252 0.61 -1.03 -8.36
C GLY A 252 -0.01 0.35 -8.59
N PHE A 253 0.82 1.40 -8.72
CA PHE A 253 0.36 2.78 -8.88
C PHE A 253 -0.28 3.01 -10.26
N LEU A 254 -1.54 3.47 -10.24
CA LEU A 254 -2.28 3.81 -11.45
C LEU A 254 -2.06 5.26 -11.86
N TRP A 255 -1.48 5.43 -13.05
CA TRP A 255 -1.22 6.73 -13.66
C TRP A 255 -2.50 7.44 -14.08
N ASP A 256 -3.36 6.74 -14.82
CA ASP A 256 -4.72 7.18 -15.08
C ASP A 256 -5.66 6.54 -14.05
N GLY A 257 -6.25 7.38 -13.21
CA GLY A 257 -7.22 6.96 -12.19
C GLY A 257 -8.68 7.15 -12.60
N SER A 258 -8.94 7.50 -13.86
CA SER A 258 -10.30 7.72 -14.38
C SER A 258 -11.14 6.45 -14.27
N ASP A 259 -12.42 6.60 -13.93
CA ASP A 259 -13.31 5.46 -13.75
C ASP A 259 -13.45 4.61 -15.03
N LYS A 260 -13.32 5.24 -16.20
CA LYS A 260 -13.33 4.57 -17.50
C LYS A 260 -12.10 3.67 -17.66
N HIS A 261 -10.90 4.21 -17.47
CA HIS A 261 -9.67 3.45 -17.65
C HIS A 261 -9.55 2.31 -16.63
N VAL A 262 -9.89 2.59 -15.36
CA VAL A 262 -9.90 1.57 -14.31
C VAL A 262 -10.90 0.45 -14.63
N TRP A 263 -12.08 0.78 -15.15
CA TRP A 263 -13.06 -0.23 -15.59
C TRP A 263 -12.52 -1.12 -16.71
N GLU A 264 -11.89 -0.53 -17.73
CA GLU A 264 -11.29 -1.27 -18.84
C GLU A 264 -10.19 -2.23 -18.36
N LEU A 265 -9.32 -1.76 -17.45
CA LEU A 265 -8.28 -2.58 -16.83
C LEU A 265 -8.87 -3.73 -16.01
N VAL A 266 -9.86 -3.44 -15.15
CA VAL A 266 -10.49 -4.46 -14.31
C VAL A 266 -11.23 -5.49 -15.17
N LEU A 267 -11.99 -5.06 -16.18
CA LEU A 267 -12.69 -5.96 -17.09
C LEU A 267 -11.72 -6.90 -17.82
N SER A 268 -10.63 -6.38 -18.35
CA SER A 268 -9.61 -7.20 -19.01
C SER A 268 -8.88 -8.11 -18.02
N GLY A 269 -8.60 -7.62 -16.80
CA GLY A 269 -7.96 -8.42 -15.76
C GLY A 269 -8.85 -9.58 -15.27
N MET A 270 -10.13 -9.30 -15.11
CA MET A 270 -11.18 -10.26 -14.77
C MET A 270 -11.32 -11.37 -15.82
N LYS A 271 -11.39 -11.01 -17.10
CA LYS A 271 -11.40 -11.99 -18.21
C LYS A 271 -10.21 -12.94 -18.12
N LYS A 272 -9.03 -12.39 -17.85
CA LYS A 272 -7.80 -13.16 -17.79
C LYS A 272 -7.74 -14.03 -16.53
N TYR A 273 -8.16 -13.50 -15.38
CA TYR A 273 -8.26 -14.26 -14.14
C TYR A 273 -9.19 -15.46 -14.31
N HIS A 274 -10.37 -15.25 -14.91
CA HIS A 274 -11.32 -16.33 -15.19
C HIS A 274 -10.72 -17.39 -16.12
N GLN A 275 -10.00 -17.00 -17.17
CA GLN A 275 -9.31 -17.96 -18.05
C GLN A 275 -8.27 -18.83 -17.34
N ILE A 276 -7.58 -18.28 -16.33
CA ILE A 276 -6.50 -18.98 -15.63
C ILE A 276 -7.06 -19.86 -14.51
N HIS A 277 -8.01 -19.32 -13.73
CA HIS A 277 -8.48 -19.94 -12.49
C HIS A 277 -9.84 -20.62 -12.61
N ASN A 278 -10.54 -20.46 -13.75
CA ASN A 278 -11.93 -20.89 -13.94
C ASN A 278 -12.86 -20.42 -12.79
N SER A 279 -12.61 -19.21 -12.28
CA SER A 279 -13.33 -18.63 -11.15
C SER A 279 -13.63 -17.15 -11.42
N HIS A 280 -14.76 -16.69 -10.89
CA HIS A 280 -15.20 -15.30 -10.92
C HIS A 280 -14.96 -14.59 -9.57
N ASP A 281 -14.57 -15.34 -8.54
CA ASP A 281 -14.28 -14.80 -7.21
C ASP A 281 -12.79 -14.44 -7.13
N ILE A 282 -12.50 -13.13 -7.18
CA ILE A 282 -11.14 -12.60 -7.04
C ILE A 282 -10.92 -12.23 -5.57
N PRO A 283 -9.97 -12.85 -4.87
CA PRO A 283 -9.62 -12.50 -3.50
C PRO A 283 -9.26 -11.02 -3.38
N LYS A 284 -9.68 -10.35 -2.31
CA LYS A 284 -9.43 -8.91 -2.07
C LYS A 284 -7.96 -8.52 -2.24
N ASP A 285 -7.06 -9.34 -1.71
CA ASP A 285 -5.63 -9.07 -1.71
C ASP A 285 -4.92 -9.51 -2.99
N TYR A 286 -5.66 -10.06 -3.96
CA TYR A 286 -5.09 -10.52 -5.22
C TYR A 286 -4.49 -9.35 -6.01
N CYS A 287 -3.17 -9.41 -6.16
CA CYS A 287 -2.40 -8.55 -7.04
C CYS A 287 -1.94 -9.37 -8.24
N VAL A 288 -2.04 -8.78 -9.44
CA VAL A 288 -1.60 -9.44 -10.67
C VAL A 288 -0.10 -9.75 -10.60
N PRO A 289 0.31 -11.03 -10.75
CA PRO A 289 1.72 -11.41 -10.66
C PRO A 289 2.49 -10.99 -11.91
N THR A 290 3.82 -10.92 -11.79
CA THR A 290 4.74 -10.72 -12.94
C THR A 290 4.95 -12.00 -13.75
N SER A 291 3.85 -12.70 -14.05
CA SER A 291 3.86 -13.92 -14.87
C SER A 291 3.73 -13.55 -16.34
N ILE A 292 4.28 -14.40 -17.22
CA ILE A 292 4.17 -14.26 -18.68
C ILE A 292 2.71 -14.37 -19.17
N GLU A 293 1.84 -14.93 -18.35
CA GLU A 293 0.41 -15.03 -18.62
C GLU A 293 -0.29 -13.67 -18.58
N TRP A 294 0.31 -12.67 -17.93
CA TRP A 294 -0.26 -11.34 -17.76
C TRP A 294 0.50 -10.30 -18.58
N HIS A 295 -0.23 -9.36 -19.17
CA HIS A 295 0.39 -8.24 -19.87
C HIS A 295 1.21 -7.40 -18.90
N THR A 296 2.37 -6.90 -19.35
CA THR A 296 3.31 -6.17 -18.48
C THR A 296 2.71 -4.90 -17.85
N ASP A 297 1.72 -4.31 -18.51
CA ASP A 297 0.99 -3.13 -18.00
C ASP A 297 0.02 -3.46 -16.86
N MET A 298 -0.33 -4.74 -16.68
CA MET A 298 -1.21 -5.20 -15.61
C MET A 298 -0.45 -5.70 -14.39
N TRP A 299 0.86 -5.90 -14.48
CA TRP A 299 1.66 -6.38 -13.36
C TRP A 299 1.50 -5.47 -12.13
N PHE A 300 1.38 -6.09 -10.96
CA PHE A 300 1.16 -5.43 -9.66
C PHE A 300 -0.19 -4.71 -9.51
N LEU A 301 -1.09 -4.80 -10.50
CA LEU A 301 -2.43 -4.25 -10.39
C LEU A 301 -3.16 -4.93 -9.21
N PRO A 302 -3.68 -4.18 -8.23
CA PRO A 302 -4.47 -4.74 -7.13
C PRO A 302 -5.88 -5.06 -7.62
N LEU A 303 -5.99 -6.07 -8.50
CA LEU A 303 -7.21 -6.43 -9.22
C LEU A 303 -8.34 -6.81 -8.25
N GLY A 304 -8.04 -7.51 -7.16
CA GLY A 304 -9.03 -7.88 -6.14
C GLY A 304 -9.67 -6.69 -5.46
N ALA A 305 -8.85 -5.77 -4.94
CA ALA A 305 -9.33 -4.55 -4.28
C ALA A 305 -10.12 -3.64 -5.23
N LEU A 306 -9.65 -3.49 -6.48
CA LEU A 306 -10.37 -2.70 -7.48
C LEU A 306 -11.70 -3.36 -7.86
N TRP A 307 -11.73 -4.68 -7.98
CA TRP A 307 -12.96 -5.42 -8.24
C TRP A 307 -13.98 -5.22 -7.12
N GLN A 308 -13.58 -5.36 -5.85
CA GLN A 308 -14.48 -5.13 -4.71
C GLN A 308 -15.06 -3.71 -4.69
N GLU A 309 -14.23 -2.68 -4.95
CA GLU A 309 -14.71 -1.30 -4.98
C GLU A 309 -15.78 -1.08 -6.06
N ILE A 310 -15.60 -1.73 -7.21
CA ILE A 310 -16.51 -1.62 -8.35
C ILE A 310 -17.77 -2.46 -8.14
N SER A 311 -17.63 -3.67 -7.60
CA SER A 311 -18.71 -4.63 -7.45
C SER A 311 -19.82 -4.12 -6.52
N LEU A 312 -19.46 -3.36 -5.48
CA LEU A 312 -20.40 -2.65 -4.60
C LEU A 312 -21.26 -1.62 -5.35
N LYS A 313 -20.76 -1.05 -6.44
CA LYS A 313 -21.45 -0.03 -7.25
C LYS A 313 -22.11 -0.62 -8.50
N LEU A 314 -21.86 -1.90 -8.84
CA LEU A 314 -22.34 -2.53 -10.08
C LEU A 314 -23.86 -2.62 -10.14
N ALA A 315 -24.53 -2.84 -9.01
CA ALA A 315 -25.99 -2.85 -8.92
C ALA A 315 -26.62 -1.55 -9.48
N GLN A 316 -25.92 -0.43 -9.35
CA GLN A 316 -26.39 0.90 -9.78
C GLN A 316 -25.98 1.23 -11.23
N CYS A 317 -25.22 0.35 -11.88
CA CYS A 317 -24.60 0.59 -13.19
C CYS A 317 -24.91 -0.53 -14.19
N PRO A 318 -26.14 -0.60 -14.74
CA PRO A 318 -26.57 -1.70 -15.63
C PRO A 318 -25.71 -1.84 -16.90
N ASN A 319 -25.18 -0.72 -17.42
CA ASN A 319 -24.29 -0.74 -18.58
C ASN A 319 -22.98 -1.51 -18.31
N LYS A 320 -22.44 -1.42 -17.08
CA LYS A 320 -21.22 -2.14 -16.71
C LYS A 320 -21.49 -3.64 -16.57
N LEU A 321 -22.64 -4.02 -16.01
CA LEU A 321 -23.08 -5.41 -15.95
C LEU A 321 -23.24 -6.01 -17.35
N ALA A 322 -23.88 -5.29 -18.28
CA ALA A 322 -24.01 -5.74 -19.67
C ALA A 322 -22.64 -5.99 -20.33
N THR A 323 -21.63 -5.17 -20.03
CA THR A 323 -20.27 -5.38 -20.54
C THR A 323 -19.51 -6.55 -19.89
N LEU A 324 -19.89 -6.97 -18.67
CA LEU A 324 -19.39 -8.20 -18.05
C LEU A 324 -20.04 -9.42 -18.69
N TYR A 325 -21.35 -9.38 -18.92
CA TYR A 325 -22.07 -10.48 -19.54
C TYR A 325 -21.61 -10.71 -20.98
N SER A 326 -21.42 -9.64 -21.77
CA SER A 326 -20.84 -9.76 -23.12
C SER A 326 -19.38 -10.22 -23.11
N ALA A 327 -18.69 -10.07 -21.98
CA ALA A 327 -17.36 -10.59 -21.74
C ALA A 327 -17.33 -12.06 -21.30
N GLY A 328 -18.50 -12.71 -21.13
CA GLY A 328 -18.62 -14.08 -20.62
C GLY A 328 -18.46 -14.19 -19.10
N ILE A 329 -18.51 -13.06 -18.39
CA ILE A 329 -18.35 -12.98 -16.94
C ILE A 329 -19.72 -12.77 -16.33
N TYR A 330 -20.26 -13.80 -15.70
CA TYR A 330 -21.51 -13.69 -14.99
C TYR A 330 -21.25 -13.23 -13.54
N TYR A 331 -21.83 -12.09 -13.18
CA TYR A 331 -21.76 -11.53 -11.84
C TYR A 331 -23.15 -11.07 -11.44
N GLU A 332 -23.66 -11.59 -10.33
CA GLU A 332 -24.94 -11.21 -9.79
C GLU A 332 -24.75 -10.25 -8.62
N PRO A 333 -25.20 -8.98 -8.72
CA PRO A 333 -25.01 -8.03 -7.63
C PRO A 333 -25.69 -8.47 -6.33
N PRO A 334 -25.13 -8.11 -5.16
CA PRO A 334 -25.74 -8.43 -3.88
C PRO A 334 -27.09 -7.71 -3.73
N ILE A 335 -28.11 -8.46 -3.31
CA ILE A 335 -29.42 -7.90 -2.97
C ILE A 335 -29.40 -7.24 -1.58
N SER A 336 -30.41 -6.42 -1.29
CA SER A 336 -30.56 -5.83 0.05
C SER A 336 -30.67 -6.92 1.12
N HIS A 337 -30.05 -6.70 2.28
CA HIS A 337 -30.09 -7.66 3.39
C HIS A 337 -31.52 -7.98 3.84
N THR A 338 -32.44 -7.02 3.79
CA THR A 338 -33.86 -7.22 4.14
C THR A 338 -34.52 -8.24 3.21
N LEU A 339 -34.28 -8.11 1.89
CA LEU A 339 -34.82 -9.05 0.90
C LEU A 339 -34.13 -10.41 1.01
N LEU A 340 -32.83 -10.42 1.30
CA LEU A 340 -32.10 -11.67 1.52
C LEU A 340 -32.72 -12.46 2.67
N ILE A 341 -32.93 -11.85 3.84
CA ILE A 341 -33.55 -12.53 4.99
C ILE A 341 -34.96 -13.03 4.64
N GLU A 342 -35.78 -12.22 3.94
CA GLU A 342 -37.11 -12.64 3.49
C GLU A 342 -37.05 -13.93 2.66
N TYR A 343 -36.12 -13.98 1.70
CA TYR A 343 -35.91 -15.14 0.83
C TYR A 343 -35.33 -16.35 1.58
N LEU A 344 -34.48 -16.12 2.58
CA LEU A 344 -33.99 -17.18 3.46
C LEU A 344 -35.11 -17.79 4.31
N ARG A 345 -36.03 -16.97 4.83
CA ARG A 345 -37.19 -17.48 5.58
C ARG A 345 -38.12 -18.30 4.68
N LEU A 346 -38.41 -17.82 3.47
CA LEU A 346 -39.21 -18.58 2.50
C LEU A 346 -38.56 -19.92 2.15
N PHE A 347 -37.24 -19.94 1.94
CA PHE A 347 -36.51 -21.19 1.72
C PHE A 347 -36.60 -22.14 2.92
N TYR A 348 -36.45 -21.61 4.14
CA TYR A 348 -36.58 -22.40 5.37
C TYR A 348 -38.00 -22.96 5.53
N ASP A 349 -39.03 -22.19 5.24
CA ASP A 349 -40.42 -22.64 5.32
C ASP A 349 -40.74 -23.74 4.30
N GLU A 350 -40.12 -23.69 3.11
CA GLU A 350 -40.31 -24.67 2.04
C GLU A 350 -39.54 -25.99 2.28
N TYR A 351 -38.28 -25.89 2.74
CA TYR A 351 -37.36 -27.04 2.82
C TYR A 351 -37.00 -27.48 4.25
N GLY A 352 -37.35 -26.69 5.27
CA GLY A 352 -37.07 -26.98 6.68
C GLY A 352 -35.61 -26.80 7.11
N HIS A 353 -34.75 -26.21 6.26
CA HIS A 353 -33.33 -25.96 6.54
C HIS A 353 -32.83 -24.75 5.76
N ILE A 354 -31.66 -24.20 6.12
CA ILE A 354 -31.07 -23.02 5.46
C ILE A 354 -29.77 -23.30 4.69
N ASN A 355 -29.36 -24.57 4.58
CA ASN A 355 -28.24 -24.92 3.70
C ASN A 355 -28.65 -24.83 2.22
N ILE A 356 -28.50 -23.63 1.66
CA ILE A 356 -28.89 -23.33 0.28
C ILE A 356 -27.79 -23.81 -0.68
N PRO A 357 -28.15 -24.60 -1.71
CA PRO A 357 -27.22 -25.07 -2.72
C PRO A 357 -26.56 -23.92 -3.49
N THR A 358 -25.32 -24.11 -3.95
CA THR A 358 -24.55 -23.03 -4.61
C THR A 358 -25.13 -22.63 -5.96
N SER A 359 -25.88 -23.52 -6.60
CA SER A 359 -26.54 -23.26 -7.89
C SER A 359 -28.05 -22.97 -7.76
N TYR A 360 -28.56 -22.81 -6.53
CA TYR A 360 -29.99 -22.63 -6.31
C TYR A 360 -30.48 -21.29 -6.85
N LYS A 361 -31.37 -21.38 -7.85
CA LYS A 361 -32.07 -20.23 -8.43
C LYS A 361 -33.52 -20.26 -7.99
N ILE A 362 -34.00 -19.09 -7.56
CA ILE A 362 -35.36 -18.95 -7.07
C ILE A 362 -36.36 -19.28 -8.20
N PRO A 363 -37.26 -20.27 -8.00
CA PRO A 363 -38.20 -20.71 -9.02
C PRO A 363 -39.28 -19.64 -9.29
N MET A 364 -40.00 -19.80 -10.40
CA MET A 364 -41.09 -18.89 -10.80
C MET A 364 -42.43 -19.20 -10.12
N GLU A 365 -42.44 -20.13 -9.17
CA GLU A 365 -43.63 -20.69 -8.53
C GLU A 365 -43.86 -20.08 -7.14
N GLU A 366 -45.10 -20.14 -6.65
CA GLU A 366 -45.41 -19.77 -5.26
C GLU A 366 -44.66 -20.69 -4.28
N PRO A 367 -44.16 -20.22 -3.12
CA PRO A 367 -44.49 -18.95 -2.44
C PRO A 367 -43.61 -17.75 -2.83
N TRP A 368 -42.73 -17.90 -3.82
CA TRP A 368 -41.73 -16.90 -4.16
C TRP A 368 -42.33 -15.66 -4.84
N PRO A 369 -42.03 -14.43 -4.35
CA PRO A 369 -42.57 -13.22 -4.95
C PRO A 369 -42.03 -13.02 -6.38
N PRO A 370 -42.80 -12.43 -7.32
CA PRO A 370 -42.36 -12.25 -8.71
C PRO A 370 -41.04 -11.49 -8.90
N LYS A 371 -40.63 -10.69 -7.90
CA LYS A 371 -39.37 -9.95 -7.91
C LYS A 371 -38.15 -10.80 -7.55
N SER A 372 -38.35 -11.96 -6.93
CA SER A 372 -37.27 -12.87 -6.55
C SER A 372 -36.94 -13.89 -7.64
N HIS A 373 -37.83 -14.08 -8.62
CA HIS A 373 -37.70 -15.10 -9.66
C HIS A 373 -36.41 -14.94 -10.47
N GLY A 374 -35.66 -16.05 -10.58
CA GLY A 374 -34.42 -16.11 -11.34
C GLY A 374 -33.19 -15.54 -10.62
N ILE A 375 -33.34 -15.03 -9.38
CA ILE A 375 -32.20 -14.65 -8.54
C ILE A 375 -31.44 -15.92 -8.13
N ASP A 376 -30.11 -15.88 -8.26
CA ASP A 376 -29.23 -16.94 -7.78
C ASP A 376 -28.98 -16.77 -6.28
N LEU A 377 -29.85 -17.36 -5.46
CA LEU A 377 -29.79 -17.25 -4.00
C LEU A 377 -28.51 -17.90 -3.44
N GLY A 378 -28.00 -18.95 -4.10
CA GLY A 378 -26.71 -19.57 -3.76
C GLY A 378 -25.56 -18.57 -3.84
N VAL A 379 -25.48 -17.79 -4.92
CA VAL A 379 -24.51 -16.71 -5.08
C VAL A 379 -24.69 -15.61 -4.03
N GLN A 380 -25.93 -15.24 -3.70
CA GLN A 380 -26.20 -14.25 -2.65
C GLN A 380 -25.67 -14.70 -1.27
N ILE A 381 -25.82 -15.98 -0.94
CA ILE A 381 -25.28 -16.57 0.29
C ILE A 381 -23.74 -16.57 0.29
N GLN A 382 -23.11 -16.85 -0.85
CA GLN A 382 -21.66 -16.75 -0.97
C GLN A 382 -21.17 -15.30 -0.75
N HIS A 383 -21.87 -14.31 -1.30
CA HIS A 383 -21.56 -12.90 -1.05
C HIS A 383 -21.62 -12.54 0.44
N LEU A 384 -22.67 -13.00 1.13
CA LEU A 384 -22.85 -12.81 2.56
C LEU A 384 -21.73 -13.45 3.39
N ARG A 385 -21.33 -14.69 3.07
CA ARG A 385 -20.21 -15.38 3.75
C ARG A 385 -18.87 -14.68 3.55
N ASN A 386 -18.63 -14.13 2.35
CA ASN A 386 -17.40 -13.39 2.04
C ASN A 386 -17.36 -11.99 2.68
N HIS A 387 -18.52 -11.40 2.99
CA HIS A 387 -18.65 -10.06 3.56
C HIS A 387 -19.62 -10.08 4.76
N PRO A 388 -19.23 -10.73 5.88
CA PRO A 388 -20.10 -10.86 7.03
C PRO A 388 -20.42 -9.49 7.62
N THR A 389 -21.68 -9.28 7.97
CA THR A 389 -22.16 -8.05 8.62
C THR A 389 -22.68 -8.36 10.01
N MET A 390 -22.28 -7.55 10.99
CA MET A 390 -22.63 -7.75 12.40
C MET A 390 -24.15 -7.67 12.63
N ASP A 391 -24.82 -6.78 11.88
CA ASP A 391 -26.24 -6.48 12.04
C ASP A 391 -27.17 -7.67 11.71
N LEU A 392 -26.68 -8.70 11.01
CA LEU A 392 -27.47 -9.85 10.60
C LEU A 392 -27.17 -11.11 11.41
N GLN A 393 -26.19 -11.08 12.32
CA GLN A 393 -25.72 -12.30 12.98
C GLN A 393 -26.77 -12.98 13.84
N GLU A 394 -27.61 -12.21 14.54
CA GLU A 394 -28.66 -12.73 15.41
C GLU A 394 -29.79 -13.39 14.59
N GLU A 395 -30.34 -12.68 13.59
CA GLU A 395 -31.40 -13.21 12.73
C GLU A 395 -30.96 -14.44 11.92
N LEU A 396 -29.70 -14.48 11.47
CA LEU A 396 -29.15 -15.63 10.75
C LEU A 396 -28.85 -16.80 11.69
N ALA A 397 -28.45 -16.53 12.93
CA ALA A 397 -28.24 -17.58 13.94
C ALA A 397 -29.56 -18.28 14.30
N ASP A 398 -30.66 -17.53 14.44
CA ASP A 398 -31.99 -18.08 14.70
C ASP A 398 -32.47 -19.03 13.59
N LEU A 399 -32.05 -18.78 12.34
CA LEU A 399 -32.34 -19.63 11.18
C LEU A 399 -31.37 -20.83 11.03
N GLY A 400 -30.38 -20.97 11.92
CA GLY A 400 -29.36 -22.02 11.84
C GLY A 400 -28.35 -21.81 10.71
N PHE A 401 -28.08 -20.57 10.31
CA PHE A 401 -27.19 -20.26 9.20
C PHE A 401 -25.72 -20.58 9.52
N LYS A 402 -25.07 -21.30 8.60
CA LYS A 402 -23.67 -21.71 8.72
C LYS A 402 -22.75 -20.74 7.98
N TRP A 403 -21.88 -20.08 8.75
CA TRP A 403 -20.86 -19.16 8.24
C TRP A 403 -19.70 -19.90 7.58
N SER A 404 -19.23 -21.00 8.18
CA SER A 404 -18.21 -21.86 7.59
C SER A 404 -18.81 -23.15 7.04
N MET A 405 -18.24 -23.64 5.93
CA MET A 405 -18.49 -25.00 5.44
C MET A 405 -17.93 -26.09 6.38
N ASN A 406 -17.32 -25.73 7.50
CA ASN A 406 -16.87 -26.68 8.53
C ASN A 406 -17.77 -26.69 9.78
N ASP A 407 -18.76 -25.80 9.86
CA ASP A 407 -19.65 -25.64 11.03
C ASP A 407 -20.86 -26.57 10.88
N TRP A 408 -20.60 -27.88 10.85
CA TRP A 408 -21.63 -28.91 10.74
C TRP A 408 -21.83 -29.62 12.07
N ASP A 409 -23.07 -29.93 12.39
CA ASP A 409 -23.40 -30.65 13.60
C ASP A 409 -23.04 -32.13 13.45
N ILE A 410 -22.70 -32.75 14.57
CA ILE A 410 -22.23 -34.14 14.59
C ILE A 410 -23.30 -35.08 13.99
N ASP A 411 -24.57 -34.81 14.27
CA ASP A 411 -25.66 -35.66 13.80
C ASP A 411 -25.90 -35.52 12.28
N GLU A 412 -25.65 -34.33 11.71
CA GLU A 412 -25.65 -34.14 10.25
C GLU A 412 -24.46 -34.83 9.57
N ILE A 413 -23.28 -34.78 10.20
CA ILE A 413 -22.09 -35.48 9.72
C ILE A 413 -22.33 -36.99 9.74
N GLU A 414 -22.87 -37.54 10.82
CA GLU A 414 -23.21 -38.96 10.90
C GLU A 414 -24.27 -39.36 9.85
N LEU A 415 -25.32 -38.56 9.66
CA LEU A 415 -26.31 -38.80 8.61
C LEU A 415 -25.66 -38.81 7.21
N ALA A 416 -24.69 -37.93 6.96
CA ALA A 416 -23.94 -37.91 5.70
C ALA A 416 -23.03 -39.15 5.55
N ILE A 417 -22.42 -39.65 6.62
CA ILE A 417 -21.64 -40.90 6.61
C ILE A 417 -22.55 -42.10 6.33
N ASP A 418 -23.71 -42.17 6.98
CA ASP A 418 -24.67 -43.26 6.81
C ASP A 418 -25.24 -43.27 5.38
N THR A 419 -25.55 -42.08 4.84
CA THR A 419 -25.96 -41.91 3.44
C THR A 419 -24.85 -42.34 2.47
N TYR A 420 -23.59 -41.97 2.75
CA TYR A 420 -22.43 -42.42 1.97
C TYR A 420 -22.29 -43.94 1.97
N GLU A 421 -22.41 -44.57 3.14
CA GLU A 421 -22.33 -46.02 3.30
C GLU A 421 -23.46 -46.73 2.56
N MET A 422 -24.68 -46.19 2.62
CA MET A 422 -25.83 -46.73 1.88
C MET A 422 -25.59 -46.69 0.36
N ILE A 423 -25.02 -45.60 -0.16
CA ILE A 423 -24.79 -45.42 -1.61
C ILE A 423 -23.57 -46.22 -2.09
N CYS A 424 -22.45 -46.19 -1.37
CA CYS A 424 -21.18 -46.76 -1.80
C CYS A 424 -20.90 -48.16 -1.23
N GLY A 425 -21.63 -48.60 -0.21
CA GLY A 425 -21.42 -49.87 0.48
C GLY A 425 -20.22 -49.89 1.45
N HIS A 426 -19.60 -48.75 1.73
CA HIS A 426 -18.45 -48.64 2.65
C HIS A 426 -18.31 -47.24 3.26
N ARG A 427 -17.65 -47.12 4.44
CA ARG A 427 -17.35 -45.83 5.09
C ARG A 427 -15.99 -45.21 4.76
N ASN A 428 -15.28 -45.72 3.74
CA ASN A 428 -13.98 -45.18 3.34
C ASN A 428 -14.13 -43.89 2.52
N ILE A 429 -14.35 -42.78 3.20
CA ILE A 429 -14.59 -41.47 2.59
C ILE A 429 -13.24 -40.81 2.26
N GLY A 430 -13.04 -40.48 0.98
CA GLY A 430 -11.83 -39.79 0.52
C GLY A 430 -11.68 -38.40 1.17
N PRO A 431 -10.46 -37.92 1.46
CA PRO A 431 -10.22 -36.68 2.22
C PRO A 431 -10.74 -35.40 1.55
N SER A 432 -10.94 -35.43 0.24
CA SER A 432 -11.46 -34.32 -0.57
C SER A 432 -12.92 -34.53 -0.99
N PHE A 433 -13.60 -35.55 -0.44
CA PHE A 433 -14.99 -35.82 -0.80
C PHE A 433 -15.89 -34.70 -0.27
N ILE A 434 -16.73 -34.20 -1.17
CA ILE A 434 -17.77 -33.21 -0.92
C ILE A 434 -19.09 -33.83 -1.35
N VAL A 435 -20.13 -33.70 -0.53
CA VAL A 435 -21.47 -34.19 -0.88
C VAL A 435 -21.94 -33.49 -2.16
N PRO A 436 -22.25 -34.24 -3.23
CA PRO A 436 -22.59 -33.68 -4.53
C PRO A 436 -23.94 -32.97 -4.49
N GLU A 437 -24.00 -31.81 -5.13
CA GLU A 437 -25.22 -31.04 -5.33
C GLU A 437 -26.08 -31.66 -6.46
N GLY A 438 -27.41 -31.66 -6.30
CA GLY A 438 -28.35 -32.11 -7.33
C GLY A 438 -28.55 -33.63 -7.44
N LEU A 439 -27.83 -34.44 -6.65
CA LEU A 439 -28.07 -35.87 -6.57
C LEU A 439 -29.14 -36.17 -5.53
N LEU A 440 -30.30 -36.67 -5.99
CA LEU A 440 -31.47 -36.96 -5.15
C LEU A 440 -31.23 -38.09 -4.13
N GLU A 441 -30.17 -38.89 -4.30
CA GLU A 441 -29.79 -39.87 -3.27
C GLU A 441 -29.29 -39.20 -1.98
N TRP A 442 -28.86 -37.93 -2.06
CA TRP A 442 -28.41 -37.14 -0.94
C TRP A 442 -29.50 -36.16 -0.49
N PRO A 443 -29.80 -36.08 0.82
CA PRO A 443 -30.64 -35.03 1.36
C PRO A 443 -30.08 -33.64 1.03
N MET A 444 -30.93 -32.73 0.55
CA MET A 444 -30.53 -31.40 0.10
C MET A 444 -29.80 -30.60 1.19
N HIS A 445 -30.23 -30.73 2.45
CA HIS A 445 -29.58 -30.05 3.57
C HIS A 445 -28.12 -30.44 3.79
N LEU A 446 -27.65 -31.57 3.23
CA LEU A 446 -26.27 -32.05 3.32
C LEU A 446 -25.41 -31.67 2.11
N TRP A 447 -26.00 -31.12 1.04
CA TRP A 447 -25.26 -30.78 -0.18
C TRP A 447 -24.13 -29.80 0.10
N ASN A 448 -23.02 -29.98 -0.63
CA ASN A 448 -21.78 -29.22 -0.48
C ASN A 448 -21.04 -29.41 0.87
N MET A 449 -21.46 -30.34 1.73
CA MET A 449 -20.73 -30.70 2.95
C MET A 449 -19.36 -31.31 2.59
N PRO A 450 -18.23 -30.77 3.10
CA PRO A 450 -16.89 -31.32 2.88
C PRO A 450 -16.62 -32.53 3.79
N LEU A 451 -17.46 -33.56 3.67
CA LEU A 451 -17.51 -34.73 4.54
C LEU A 451 -16.13 -35.41 4.71
N GLY A 452 -15.34 -35.50 3.64
CA GLY A 452 -14.00 -36.10 3.68
C GLY A 452 -13.02 -35.40 4.63
N LYS A 453 -13.18 -34.09 4.82
CA LYS A 453 -12.38 -33.29 5.75
C LYS A 453 -12.92 -33.42 7.18
N LEU A 454 -14.25 -33.42 7.33
CA LEU A 454 -14.93 -33.47 8.63
C LEU A 454 -14.71 -34.80 9.35
N VAL A 455 -14.70 -35.91 8.62
CA VAL A 455 -14.46 -37.27 9.17
C VAL A 455 -13.03 -37.44 9.72
N LYS A 456 -12.07 -36.59 9.31
CA LYS A 456 -10.69 -36.62 9.82
C LYS A 456 -10.46 -35.75 11.06
N MET A 457 -11.42 -34.91 11.44
CA MET A 457 -11.32 -34.12 12.67
C MET A 457 -11.39 -35.08 13.89
N PRO A 458 -10.56 -34.93 14.93
CA PRO A 458 -10.56 -35.81 16.12
C PRO A 458 -11.87 -35.81 16.92
N THR A 459 -12.87 -35.04 16.50
CA THR A 459 -14.09 -34.72 17.25
C THR A 459 -15.23 -35.72 17.05
N VAL A 460 -15.21 -36.60 16.05
CA VAL A 460 -16.40 -37.43 15.72
C VAL A 460 -16.46 -38.77 16.48
N LEU A 461 -15.43 -39.12 17.25
CA LEU A 461 -15.50 -40.27 18.18
C LEU A 461 -14.94 -39.85 19.54
N THR A 462 -15.68 -39.03 20.29
CA THR A 462 -15.43 -38.93 21.72
C THR A 462 -15.59 -40.32 22.35
N LYS A 463 -14.70 -40.67 23.30
CA LYS A 463 -14.79 -41.93 24.09
C LYS A 463 -16.18 -42.15 24.69
N GLU A 464 -16.95 -41.07 24.86
CA GLU A 464 -18.31 -40.99 25.39
C GLU A 464 -19.38 -41.61 24.48
N ARG A 465 -19.21 -41.68 23.15
CA ARG A 465 -20.21 -42.31 22.24
C ARG A 465 -19.89 -43.79 21.91
N ILE A 466 -18.65 -44.22 22.12
CA ILE A 466 -18.21 -45.61 21.84
C ILE A 466 -18.88 -46.61 22.78
N TRP A 467 -18.96 -46.28 24.07
CA TRP A 467 -19.59 -47.17 25.03
C TRP A 467 -21.12 -47.21 24.89
N ALA A 468 -21.75 -46.09 24.56
CA ALA A 468 -23.19 -46.03 24.34
C ALA A 468 -23.61 -46.90 23.14
N ARG A 469 -22.87 -46.81 22.02
CA ARG A 469 -23.04 -47.72 20.88
C ARG A 469 -22.76 -49.18 21.27
N GLY A 470 -21.66 -49.43 21.97
CA GLY A 470 -21.33 -50.78 22.44
C GLY A 470 -22.42 -51.41 23.30
N LEU A 471 -23.03 -50.62 24.19
CA LEU A 471 -24.09 -51.05 25.09
C LEU A 471 -25.43 -51.25 24.36
N ALA A 472 -25.76 -50.40 23.39
CA ALA A 472 -26.96 -50.54 22.55
C ALA A 472 -26.91 -51.85 21.73
N TYR A 473 -25.80 -52.13 21.05
CA TYR A 473 -25.61 -53.40 20.33
C TYR A 473 -25.61 -54.61 21.28
N PHE A 474 -25.00 -54.48 22.45
CA PHE A 474 -25.05 -55.55 23.45
C PHE A 474 -26.49 -55.84 23.89
N LYS A 475 -27.32 -54.82 24.12
CA LYS A 475 -28.74 -54.97 24.44
C LYS A 475 -29.50 -55.65 23.31
N ASP A 476 -29.27 -55.23 22.07
CA ASP A 476 -29.94 -55.80 20.89
C ASP A 476 -29.60 -57.29 20.70
N ILE A 477 -28.34 -57.67 20.94
CA ILE A 477 -27.87 -59.06 20.77
C ILE A 477 -28.28 -59.97 21.93
N TYR A 478 -28.21 -59.48 23.17
CA TYR A 478 -28.38 -60.29 24.39
C TYR A 478 -29.70 -60.03 25.13
N GLY A 479 -30.50 -59.07 24.68
CA GLY A 479 -31.80 -58.71 25.26
C GLY A 479 -31.72 -57.96 26.60
N HIS A 480 -30.53 -57.66 27.11
CA HIS A 480 -30.32 -57.02 28.41
C HIS A 480 -29.07 -56.14 28.45
N MET A 481 -28.98 -55.24 29.43
CA MET A 481 -27.81 -54.36 29.62
C MET A 481 -26.79 -54.87 30.66
N TYR A 482 -26.96 -56.09 31.17
CA TYR A 482 -26.00 -56.69 32.11
C TYR A 482 -24.71 -57.14 31.39
N VAL A 483 -23.75 -56.23 31.28
CA VAL A 483 -22.43 -56.51 30.69
C VAL A 483 -21.46 -56.98 31.78
N PRO A 484 -20.89 -58.20 31.70
CA PRO A 484 -19.90 -58.67 32.68
C PRO A 484 -18.66 -57.75 32.72
N PRO A 485 -18.05 -57.47 33.89
CA PRO A 485 -16.90 -56.55 33.99
C PRO A 485 -15.67 -56.94 33.15
N SER A 486 -15.50 -58.23 32.87
CA SER A 486 -14.43 -58.77 32.03
C SER A 486 -14.79 -58.82 30.54
N TYR A 487 -16.00 -58.42 30.16
CA TYR A 487 -16.47 -58.49 28.79
C TYR A 487 -15.74 -57.49 27.91
N ALA A 488 -15.10 -58.02 26.87
CA ALA A 488 -14.61 -57.27 25.73
C ALA A 488 -15.35 -57.76 24.49
N ILE A 489 -15.69 -56.83 23.61
CA ILE A 489 -16.39 -57.17 22.36
C ILE A 489 -15.44 -58.05 21.52
N PRO A 490 -15.86 -59.26 21.08
CA PRO A 490 -14.97 -60.16 20.35
C PRO A 490 -14.50 -59.57 19.02
N THR A 491 -13.25 -59.81 18.65
CA THR A 491 -12.59 -59.14 17.51
C THR A 491 -12.95 -59.68 16.12
N LEU A 492 -13.96 -60.54 16.02
CA LEU A 492 -14.44 -61.14 14.76
C LEU A 492 -15.95 -61.46 14.81
N ASP A 493 -16.66 -60.93 15.82
CA ASP A 493 -18.10 -61.13 15.92
C ASP A 493 -18.81 -60.11 15.04
N ILE A 494 -19.34 -60.58 13.91
CA ILE A 494 -20.02 -59.76 12.89
C ILE A 494 -21.29 -59.07 13.43
N ARG A 495 -21.81 -59.51 14.57
CA ARG A 495 -22.96 -58.86 15.22
C ARG A 495 -22.58 -57.52 15.84
N PHE A 496 -21.30 -57.28 16.08
CA PHE A 496 -20.76 -55.99 16.53
C PHE A 496 -20.01 -55.28 15.39
N PRO A 497 -20.17 -53.97 15.23
CA PRO A 497 -19.34 -53.16 14.34
C PRO A 497 -17.84 -53.34 14.58
N VAL A 498 -17.05 -53.39 13.50
CA VAL A 498 -15.59 -53.59 13.54
C VAL A 498 -14.87 -52.56 14.41
N GLN A 499 -15.41 -51.35 14.50
CA GLN A 499 -14.87 -50.26 15.32
C GLN A 499 -14.97 -50.53 16.82
N LEU A 500 -15.84 -51.45 17.24
CA LEU A 500 -16.04 -51.84 18.64
C LEU A 500 -15.27 -53.12 19.01
N TRP A 501 -14.68 -53.80 18.04
CA TRP A 501 -13.91 -55.02 18.24
C TRP A 501 -12.73 -54.81 19.21
N GLY A 502 -12.63 -55.68 20.22
CA GLY A 502 -11.63 -55.61 21.27
C GLY A 502 -11.90 -54.56 22.36
N TYR A 503 -13.01 -53.81 22.25
CA TYR A 503 -13.35 -52.78 23.23
C TYR A 503 -13.80 -53.41 24.55
N LYS A 504 -13.21 -52.98 25.67
CA LYS A 504 -13.49 -53.48 27.03
C LYS A 504 -14.78 -52.88 27.60
N LEU A 505 -15.90 -53.16 26.94
CA LEU A 505 -17.22 -52.62 27.29
C LEU A 505 -17.59 -52.88 28.76
N GLY A 506 -17.25 -54.06 29.29
CA GLY A 506 -17.55 -54.43 30.68
C GLY A 506 -16.88 -53.54 31.74
N GLN A 507 -15.63 -53.15 31.53
CA GLN A 507 -14.92 -52.26 32.46
C GLN A 507 -15.53 -50.87 32.50
N LEU A 508 -16.00 -50.40 31.34
CA LEU A 508 -16.57 -49.07 31.22
C LEU A 508 -17.99 -49.02 31.78
N VAL A 509 -18.82 -50.04 31.51
CA VAL A 509 -20.13 -50.20 32.15
C VAL A 509 -20.01 -50.25 33.68
N LEU A 510 -18.99 -50.93 34.21
CA LEU A 510 -18.69 -50.92 35.64
C LEU A 510 -18.30 -49.52 36.14
N HIS A 511 -17.52 -48.75 35.36
CA HIS A 511 -17.17 -47.38 35.72
C HIS A 511 -18.37 -46.43 35.67
N ILE A 512 -19.33 -46.65 34.77
CA ILE A 512 -20.61 -45.92 34.75
C ILE A 512 -21.44 -46.27 35.97
N LYS A 513 -21.61 -47.57 36.28
CA LYS A 513 -22.34 -48.02 37.48
C LYS A 513 -21.79 -47.42 38.76
N THR A 514 -20.45 -47.30 38.86
CA THR A 514 -19.75 -46.78 40.04
C THR A 514 -19.55 -45.27 40.04
N GLY A 515 -20.14 -44.53 39.10
CA GLY A 515 -20.05 -43.06 39.04
C GLY A 515 -18.65 -42.51 38.72
N ARG A 516 -17.75 -43.34 38.16
CA ARG A 516 -16.38 -42.95 37.78
C ARG A 516 -16.29 -42.34 36.37
N VAL A 517 -17.42 -42.23 35.67
CA VAL A 517 -17.56 -41.61 34.36
C VAL A 517 -18.57 -40.48 34.48
N LEU A 518 -18.18 -39.27 34.08
CA LEU A 518 -19.09 -38.14 33.95
C LEU A 518 -19.98 -38.37 32.73
N LEU A 519 -21.30 -38.36 32.95
CA LEU A 519 -22.31 -38.51 31.91
C LEU A 519 -23.07 -37.19 31.75
N ASN A 520 -23.40 -36.83 30.52
CA ASN A 520 -24.29 -35.69 30.27
C ASN A 520 -25.75 -36.08 30.53
N HIS A 521 -26.64 -35.08 30.66
CA HIS A 521 -28.03 -35.29 31.04
C HIS A 521 -28.81 -36.20 30.05
N GLU A 522 -28.55 -36.08 28.76
CA GLU A 522 -29.18 -36.91 27.72
C GLU A 522 -28.79 -38.40 27.83
N MET A 523 -27.52 -38.69 28.09
CA MET A 523 -27.04 -40.07 28.28
C MET A 523 -27.60 -40.70 29.55
N VAL A 524 -27.77 -39.91 30.62
CA VAL A 524 -28.41 -40.38 31.85
C VAL A 524 -29.88 -40.72 31.59
N GLN A 525 -30.61 -39.86 30.87
CA GLN A 525 -32.01 -40.12 30.49
C GLN A 525 -32.15 -41.38 29.63
N TRP A 526 -31.29 -41.53 28.60
CA TRP A 526 -31.30 -42.73 27.75
C TRP A 526 -31.05 -44.02 28.55
N LEU A 527 -30.10 -44.00 29.50
CA LEU A 527 -29.83 -45.14 30.38
C LEU A 527 -31.03 -45.48 31.27
N ILE A 528 -31.71 -44.46 31.82
CA ILE A 528 -32.92 -44.64 32.65
C ILE A 528 -34.06 -45.25 31.82
N GLU A 529 -34.32 -44.72 30.62
CA GLU A 529 -35.36 -45.22 29.71
C GLU A 529 -35.15 -46.68 29.32
N HIS A 530 -33.90 -47.14 29.35
CA HIS A 530 -33.55 -48.50 28.97
C HIS A 530 -33.30 -49.43 30.18
N GLU A 531 -33.80 -49.06 31.36
CA GLU A 531 -33.76 -49.84 32.59
C GLU A 531 -32.32 -50.17 33.06
N PHE A 532 -31.38 -49.27 32.82
CA PHE A 532 -30.01 -49.45 33.27
C PHE A 532 -29.90 -49.32 34.80
N ASP A 533 -29.36 -50.37 35.43
CA ASP A 533 -29.23 -50.46 36.89
C ASP A 533 -27.95 -49.74 37.38
N PHE A 534 -28.14 -48.57 37.98
CA PHE A 534 -27.09 -47.81 38.67
C PHE A 534 -26.91 -48.31 40.11
N ASP A 535 -25.66 -48.42 40.58
CA ASP A 535 -25.41 -48.67 42.01
C ASP A 535 -25.82 -47.42 42.82
N THR A 536 -27.04 -47.47 43.38
CA THR A 536 -27.67 -46.39 44.15
C THR A 536 -26.94 -46.03 45.46
N THR A 537 -25.79 -46.64 45.74
CA THR A 537 -24.97 -46.36 46.93
C THR A 537 -23.98 -45.19 46.75
N ASN A 538 -23.77 -44.67 45.54
CA ASN A 538 -22.81 -43.57 45.29
C ASN A 538 -23.32 -42.39 44.45
N LEU A 539 -24.63 -42.29 44.18
CA LEU A 539 -25.21 -41.10 43.54
C LEU A 539 -25.45 -40.00 44.58
N ILE A 540 -24.39 -39.27 44.95
CA ILE A 540 -24.51 -37.97 45.63
C ILE A 540 -24.01 -36.89 44.66
N ASN A 541 -24.99 -36.05 44.27
CA ASN A 541 -24.94 -34.81 43.47
C ASN A 541 -24.61 -34.93 41.99
#